data_AF-A0A6G1CW97-F1
#
_entry.id   AF-A0A6G1CW97-F1
#
_cell.length_a   1.000
_cell.length_b   1.000
_cell.length_c   1.000
_cell.angle_alpha   90.00
_cell.angle_beta   90.00
_cell.angle_gamma   90.00
#
_symmetry.space_group_name_H-M   'P 1'
#
loop_
_entity.id
_entity.type
_entity.pdbx_description
1 polymer ?
#
loop_
_entity_poly.entity_id
_entity_poly.type
_entity_poly.pdbx_seq_one_letter_code
_entity_poly.pdbx_strand_id
1 'polypeptide(L)'
;MASPAPAPPAAAAGTTPPLRIGLAGLTSMGQNLALNIAEKGFPISVYNRTAAKVDATVSRAAKEGALPVLGHRYPRAFVLSLVRPHTVVLLVQAGRAVDATIDALVPYLDARDAIVDSGNEWY
;
A
#
# COMPACT_ATOMS: atom_id res chain seq x y z
N MET A 1 -15.15 -23.70 30.31
CA MET A 1 -14.44 -22.41 30.32
C MET A 1 -13.12 -22.62 29.62
N ALA A 2 -13.00 -22.16 28.37
CA ALA A 2 -11.77 -22.36 27.57
C ALA A 2 -10.73 -21.32 28.00
N SER A 3 -9.54 -21.80 28.39
CA SER A 3 -8.39 -20.95 28.72
C SER A 3 -7.97 -20.15 27.48
N PRO A 4 -7.63 -18.85 27.57
CA PRO A 4 -7.14 -18.10 26.42
C PRO A 4 -5.75 -18.60 26.03
N ALA A 5 -5.53 -18.76 24.72
CA ALA A 5 -4.23 -19.12 24.15
C ALA A 5 -3.17 -18.05 24.50
N PRO A 6 -1.90 -18.43 24.71
CA PRO A 6 -0.86 -17.48 25.07
C PRO A 6 -0.61 -16.49 23.93
N ALA A 7 -0.48 -15.20 24.29
CA ALA A 7 -0.09 -14.14 23.37
C ALA A 7 1.29 -14.45 22.77
N PRO A 8 1.52 -14.16 21.47
CA PRO A 8 2.82 -14.39 20.85
C PRO A 8 3.90 -13.50 21.48
N PRO A 9 5.15 -13.98 21.58
CA PRO A 9 6.23 -13.24 22.21
C PRO A 9 6.57 -11.97 21.41
N ALA A 10 6.75 -10.86 22.14
CA ALA A 10 7.21 -9.59 21.59
C ALA A 10 8.63 -9.74 21.05
N ALA A 11 8.80 -9.60 19.74
CA ALA A 11 10.11 -9.63 19.10
C ALA A 11 10.82 -8.27 19.25
N ALA A 12 11.99 -8.28 19.90
CA ALA A 12 12.96 -7.20 19.85
C ALA A 12 14.07 -7.55 18.85
N ALA A 13 14.00 -6.95 17.66
CA ALA A 13 15.06 -6.79 16.67
C ALA A 13 14.65 -5.56 15.84
N GLY A 14 15.59 -4.65 15.54
CA GLY A 14 15.34 -3.31 14.96
C GLY A 14 14.04 -3.19 14.18
N THR A 15 13.02 -2.60 14.82
CA THR A 15 11.63 -2.72 14.38
C THR A 15 11.47 -2.06 13.01
N THR A 16 11.27 -2.87 11.96
CA THR A 16 10.85 -2.35 10.65
C THR A 16 9.66 -1.42 10.89
N PRO A 17 9.73 -0.14 10.49
CA PRO A 17 8.63 0.78 10.74
C PRO A 17 7.33 0.20 10.17
N PRO A 18 6.20 0.39 10.86
CA PRO A 18 4.93 -0.18 10.42
C PRO A 18 4.55 0.31 9.01
N LEU A 19 3.96 -0.57 8.21
CA LEU A 19 3.38 -0.25 6.90
C LEU A 19 2.13 0.62 7.08
N ARG A 20 2.31 1.93 7.25
CA ARG A 20 1.22 2.88 7.52
C ARG A 20 0.55 3.41 6.26
N ILE A 21 1.23 3.35 5.13
CA ILE A 21 0.79 3.94 3.87
C ILE A 21 0.81 2.89 2.75
N GLY A 22 -0.28 2.85 2.00
CA GLY A 22 -0.39 2.12 0.75
C GLY A 22 -0.49 3.07 -0.43
N LEU A 23 0.04 2.68 -1.59
CA LEU A 23 -0.15 3.41 -2.85
C LEU A 23 -0.77 2.50 -3.92
N ALA A 24 -1.94 2.88 -4.41
CA ALA A 24 -2.65 2.21 -5.49
C ALA A 24 -2.54 3.03 -6.78
N GLY A 25 -1.93 2.43 -7.81
CA GLY A 25 -1.69 3.07 -9.11
C GLY A 25 -0.20 3.26 -9.39
N LEU A 26 0.36 2.40 -10.24
CA LEU A 26 1.81 2.30 -10.46
C LEU A 26 2.22 2.65 -11.90
N THR A 27 1.68 3.76 -12.42
CA THR A 27 2.27 4.44 -13.59
C THR A 27 3.59 5.11 -13.19
N SER A 28 4.26 5.84 -14.10
CA SER A 28 5.57 6.46 -13.81
C SER A 28 5.56 7.35 -12.57
N MET A 29 4.52 8.17 -12.38
CA MET A 29 4.41 9.05 -11.21
C MET A 29 4.20 8.25 -9.91
N GLY A 30 3.34 7.24 -9.93
CA GLY A 30 3.06 6.42 -8.74
C GLY A 30 4.25 5.57 -8.32
N GLN A 31 5.00 5.04 -9.28
CA GLN A 31 6.26 4.35 -9.01
C GLN A 31 7.27 5.29 -8.36
N ASN A 32 7.47 6.48 -8.92
CA ASN A 32 8.43 7.44 -8.38
C ASN A 32 8.04 7.91 -6.97
N LEU A 33 6.75 8.15 -6.72
CA LEU A 33 6.27 8.52 -5.39
C LEU A 33 6.49 7.39 -4.38
N ALA A 34 6.16 6.15 -4.74
CA ALA A 34 6.38 5.00 -3.85
C ALA A 34 7.86 4.81 -3.49
N LEU A 35 8.75 4.92 -4.48
CA LEU A 35 10.19 4.82 -4.25
C LEU A 35 10.72 5.99 -3.41
N ASN A 36 10.24 7.21 -3.64
CA ASN A 36 10.60 8.37 -2.83
C ASN A 36 10.19 8.23 -1.36
N ILE A 37 8.97 7.74 -1.09
CA ILE A 37 8.50 7.46 0.27
C ILE A 37 9.41 6.41 0.93
N ALA A 38 9.72 5.33 0.22
CA ALA A 38 10.57 4.25 0.71
C ALA A 38 12.01 4.72 0.98
N GLU A 39 12.57 5.56 0.11
CA GLU A 39 13.90 6.18 0.26
C GLU A 39 13.99 7.06 1.52
N LYS A 40 12.89 7.72 1.92
CA LYS A 40 12.82 8.50 3.16
C LYS A 40 12.64 7.65 4.43
N GLY A 41 12.74 6.32 4.32
CA GLY A 41 12.71 5.40 5.45
C GLY A 41 11.29 5.01 5.88
N PHE A 42 10.28 5.23 5.03
CA PHE A 42 8.91 4.80 5.28
C PHE A 42 8.58 3.57 4.44
N PRO A 43 8.48 2.36 5.04
CA PRO A 43 8.00 1.18 4.34
C PRO A 43 6.62 1.43 3.75
N ILE A 44 6.44 1.01 2.50
CA ILE A 44 5.21 1.27 1.74
C ILE A 44 4.72 -0.01 1.07
N SER A 45 3.42 -0.24 1.15
CA SER A 45 2.75 -1.27 0.35
C SER A 45 2.28 -0.67 -0.97
N VAL A 46 2.40 -1.42 -2.06
CA VAL A 46 2.00 -0.95 -3.39
C VAL A 46 1.06 -1.94 -4.08
N TYR A 47 0.08 -1.40 -4.81
CA TYR A 47 -0.88 -2.18 -5.58
C TYR A 47 -1.14 -1.53 -6.94
N ASN A 48 -1.42 -2.37 -7.94
CA ASN A 48 -1.92 -1.92 -9.22
C ASN A 48 -2.72 -3.04 -9.90
N ARG A 49 -3.82 -2.70 -10.59
CA ARG A 49 -4.65 -3.65 -11.33
C ARG A 49 -3.85 -4.55 -12.28
N THR A 50 -2.88 -3.97 -12.99
CA THR A 50 -1.94 -4.71 -13.84
C THR A 50 -0.76 -5.19 -13.00
N ALA A 51 -0.66 -6.50 -12.77
CA ALA A 51 0.36 -7.13 -11.91
C ALA A 51 1.81 -6.82 -12.35
N ALA A 52 2.07 -6.75 -13.66
CA ALA A 52 3.41 -6.44 -14.18
C ALA A 52 3.95 -5.08 -13.69
N LYS A 53 3.08 -4.10 -13.39
CA LYS A 53 3.49 -2.81 -12.83
C LYS A 53 3.93 -2.93 -11.36
N VAL A 54 3.31 -3.84 -10.59
CA VAL A 54 3.74 -4.17 -9.23
C VAL A 54 5.12 -4.80 -9.27
N ASP A 55 5.29 -5.82 -10.12
CA ASP A 55 6.56 -6.54 -10.27
C ASP A 55 7.70 -5.58 -10.70
N ALA A 56 7.42 -4.67 -11.63
CA ALA A 56 8.37 -3.65 -12.06
C ALA A 56 8.76 -2.70 -10.92
N THR A 57 7.80 -2.26 -10.10
CA THR A 57 8.05 -1.36 -8.97
C THR A 57 8.92 -2.01 -7.91
N VAL A 58 8.60 -3.26 -7.53
CA VAL A 58 9.38 -4.04 -6.55
C VAL A 58 10.79 -4.34 -7.08
N SER A 59 10.91 -4.70 -8.36
CA SER A 59 12.22 -4.92 -9.00
C SER A 59 13.07 -3.65 -8.98
N ARG A 60 12.45 -2.49 -9.22
CA ARG A 60 13.14 -1.20 -9.19
C ARG A 60 13.56 -0.81 -7.78
N ALA A 61 12.69 -0.99 -6.78
CA ALA A 61 13.02 -0.79 -5.36
C ALA A 61 14.21 -1.64 -4.91
N ALA A 62 14.29 -2.90 -5.36
CA ALA A 62 15.42 -3.79 -5.06
C ALA A 62 16.74 -3.28 -5.66
N LYS A 63 16.71 -2.71 -6.87
CA LYS A 63 17.88 -2.16 -7.57
C LYS A 63 18.33 -0.82 -6.99
N GLU A 64 17.40 0.00 -6.49
CA GLU A 64 17.65 1.34 -5.96
C GLU A 64 18.00 1.32 -4.45
N GLY A 65 18.84 0.37 -4.02
CA GLY A 65 19.32 0.30 -2.63
C GLY A 65 18.43 -0.53 -1.70
N ALA A 66 17.72 -1.53 -2.23
CA ALA A 66 16.85 -2.42 -1.46
C ALA A 66 15.78 -1.66 -0.62
N LEU A 67 15.09 -0.72 -1.29
CA LEU A 67 14.07 0.11 -0.65
C LEU A 67 12.90 -0.75 -0.11
N PRO A 68 12.31 -0.37 1.04
CA PRO A 68 11.27 -1.16 1.72
C PRO A 68 9.90 -1.03 1.03
N VAL A 69 9.76 -1.61 -0.17
CA VAL A 69 8.51 -1.62 -0.96
C VAL A 69 7.92 -3.03 -0.99
N LEU A 70 6.70 -3.18 -0.48
CA LEU A 70 5.97 -4.46 -0.50
C LEU A 70 4.90 -4.45 -1.59
N GLY A 71 5.06 -5.30 -2.61
CA GLY A 71 4.13 -5.38 -3.74
C GLY A 71 2.97 -6.37 -3.54
N HIS A 72 1.76 -5.95 -3.88
CA HIS A 72 0.55 -6.78 -3.82
C HIS A 72 -0.17 -6.79 -5.16
N ARG A 73 -0.57 -7.98 -5.63
CA ARG A 73 -1.32 -8.16 -6.90
C ARG A 73 -2.84 -8.13 -6.72
N TYR A 74 -3.32 -8.20 -5.48
CA TYR A 74 -4.74 -8.30 -5.14
C TYR A 74 -5.13 -7.24 -4.11
N PRO A 75 -6.30 -6.60 -4.25
CA PRO A 75 -6.72 -5.50 -3.38
C PRO A 75 -6.86 -5.92 -1.92
N ARG A 76 -7.42 -7.10 -1.64
CA ARG A 76 -7.54 -7.63 -0.28
C ARG A 76 -6.18 -7.73 0.43
N ALA A 77 -5.20 -8.33 -0.24
CA ALA A 77 -3.87 -8.53 0.32
C ALA A 77 -3.12 -7.20 0.51
N PHE A 78 -3.41 -6.22 -0.35
CA PHE A 78 -2.88 -4.86 -0.25
C PHE A 78 -3.45 -4.08 0.93
N VAL A 79 -4.77 -4.08 1.13
CA VAL A 79 -5.38 -3.34 2.25
C VAL A 79 -4.98 -3.98 3.59
N LEU A 80 -5.02 -5.31 3.68
CA LEU A 80 -4.72 -6.03 4.92
C LEU A 80 -3.24 -6.05 5.31
N SER A 81 -2.32 -5.58 4.45
CA SER A 81 -0.91 -5.43 4.81
C SER A 81 -0.63 -4.11 5.55
N LEU A 82 -1.58 -3.16 5.50
CA LEU A 82 -1.46 -1.87 6.15
C LEU A 82 -1.84 -1.97 7.64
N VAL A 83 -1.20 -1.15 8.45
CA VAL A 83 -1.59 -0.95 9.85
C VAL A 83 -2.87 -0.11 9.90
N ARG A 84 -3.79 -0.48 10.81
CA ARG A 84 -5.03 0.28 11.04
C ARG A 84 -4.76 1.59 11.80
N PRO A 85 -5.52 2.67 11.52
CA PRO A 85 -6.47 2.80 10.40
C PRO A 85 -5.73 2.78 9.05
N HIS A 86 -6.25 2.02 8.08
CA HIS A 86 -5.59 1.89 6.78
C HIS A 86 -5.59 3.24 6.06
N THR A 87 -4.46 3.62 5.47
CA THR A 87 -4.34 4.83 4.65
C THR A 87 -3.85 4.46 3.26
N VAL A 88 -4.70 4.67 2.25
CA VAL A 88 -4.40 4.36 0.84
C VAL A 88 -4.38 5.64 0.02
N VAL A 89 -3.24 5.92 -0.61
CA VAL A 89 -3.10 6.97 -1.63
C VAL A 89 -3.47 6.40 -2.99
N LEU A 90 -4.36 7.07 -3.71
CA LEU A 90 -4.69 6.76 -5.09
C LEU A 90 -3.89 7.67 -6.03
N LEU A 91 -3.21 7.06 -7.00
CA LEU A 91 -2.53 7.76 -8.07
C LEU A 91 -2.80 7.06 -9.40
N VAL A 92 -4.06 7.12 -9.82
CA VAL A 92 -4.57 6.51 -11.06
C VAL A 92 -5.03 7.58 -12.04
N GLN A 93 -5.41 7.16 -13.24
CA GLN A 93 -5.98 8.09 -14.22
C GLN A 93 -7.30 8.65 -13.71
N ALA A 94 -7.50 9.96 -13.83
CA ALA A 94 -8.72 10.64 -13.43
C ALA A 94 -9.98 10.07 -14.13
N GLY A 95 -11.12 10.16 -13.46
CA GLY A 95 -12.41 9.61 -13.86
C GLY A 95 -12.57 8.14 -13.49
N ARG A 96 -13.15 7.34 -14.39
CA ARG A 96 -13.61 5.97 -14.12
C ARG A 96 -12.58 5.02 -13.49
N ALA A 97 -11.29 5.27 -13.66
CA ALA A 97 -10.26 4.43 -13.05
C ALA A 97 -10.11 4.69 -11.55
N VAL A 98 -10.40 5.91 -11.06
CA VAL A 98 -10.51 6.23 -9.62
C VAL A 98 -11.66 5.44 -9.02
N ASP A 99 -12.88 5.61 -9.55
CA ASP A 99 -14.09 4.90 -9.07
C ASP A 99 -13.88 3.38 -9.01
N ALA A 100 -13.38 2.79 -10.10
CA ALA A 100 -13.13 1.35 -10.17
C ALA A 100 -12.05 0.88 -9.18
N THR A 101 -11.10 1.76 -8.82
CA THR A 101 -10.09 1.44 -7.80
C THR A 101 -10.70 1.53 -6.41
N ILE A 102 -11.53 2.53 -6.14
CA ILE A 102 -12.26 2.67 -4.87
C ILE A 102 -13.16 1.45 -4.66
N ASP A 103 -13.97 1.06 -5.65
CA ASP A 103 -14.86 -0.10 -5.59
C ASP A 103 -14.11 -1.41 -5.29
N ALA A 104 -12.88 -1.55 -5.79
CA ALA A 104 -12.06 -2.72 -5.53
C ALA A 104 -11.48 -2.77 -4.10
N LEU A 105 -11.33 -1.61 -3.44
CA LEU A 105 -10.69 -1.48 -2.13
C LEU A 105 -11.70 -1.41 -0.98
N VAL A 106 -12.82 -0.71 -1.18
CA VAL A 106 -13.88 -0.48 -0.18
C VAL A 106 -14.33 -1.75 0.56
N PRO A 107 -14.48 -2.93 -0.07
CA PRO A 107 -14.88 -4.15 0.64
C PRO A 107 -13.91 -4.60 1.75
N TYR A 108 -12.70 -4.05 1.80
CA TYR A 108 -11.66 -4.40 2.77
C TYR A 108 -11.32 -3.26 3.74
N LEU A 109 -11.99 -2.10 3.61
CA LEU A 109 -11.81 -0.93 4.46
C LEU A 109 -12.88 -0.87 5.55
N ASP A 110 -12.50 -0.29 6.68
CA ASP A 110 -13.38 0.01 7.82
C ASP A 110 -13.66 1.52 7.90
N ALA A 111 -14.68 1.91 8.68
CA ALA A 111 -15.18 3.29 8.75
C ALA A 111 -14.15 4.36 9.18
N ARG A 112 -13.00 3.98 9.75
CA ARG A 112 -11.93 4.89 10.17
C ARG A 112 -10.75 4.94 9.19
N ASP A 113 -10.82 4.18 8.11
CA ASP A 113 -9.78 4.15 7.09
C ASP A 113 -9.90 5.34 6.15
N ALA A 114 -8.80 5.69 5.49
CA ALA A 114 -8.70 6.84 4.62
C ALA A 114 -8.28 6.44 3.20
N ILE A 115 -9.01 6.97 2.22
CA ILE A 115 -8.60 7.02 0.82
C ILE A 115 -8.19 8.48 0.52
N VAL A 116 -6.98 8.66 0.02
CA VAL A 116 -6.42 9.96 -0.37
C VAL A 116 -6.26 9.96 -1.88
N ASP A 117 -7.19 10.59 -2.60
CA ASP A 117 -7.03 10.80 -4.04
C ASP A 117 -6.02 11.92 -4.29
N SER A 118 -4.94 11.58 -5.00
CA SER A 118 -3.86 12.50 -5.37
C SER A 118 -3.77 12.69 -6.89
N GLY A 119 -4.82 12.30 -7.62
CA GLY A 119 -4.97 12.55 -9.05
C GLY A 119 -5.37 14.00 -9.38
N ASN A 120 -5.33 14.32 -10.67
CA ASN A 120 -5.79 15.60 -11.18
C ASN A 120 -7.29 15.52 -11.48
N GLU A 121 -8.11 15.62 -10.43
CA GLU A 121 -9.57 15.57 -10.53
C GLU A 121 -10.23 16.95 -10.61
N TRP A 122 -11.51 16.93 -11.01
CA TRP A 122 -12.41 18.07 -10.87
C TRP A 122 -13.02 18.09 -9.45
N TYR A 123 -13.12 19.27 -8.83
CA TYR A 123 -13.58 19.45 -7.44
C TYR A 123 -15.11 19.61 -7.30
#